data_AF-A0A6A7LH74-F1
#
_entry.id   AF-A0A6A7LH74-F1
#
_cell.length_a   1.000
_cell.length_b   1.000
_cell.length_c   1.000
_cell.angle_alpha   90.00
_cell.angle_beta   90.00
_cell.angle_gamma   90.00
#
_symmetry.space_group_name_H-M   'P 1'
#
loop_
_entity.id
_entity.type
_entity.pdbx_description
1 polymer ?
#
loop_
_entity_poly.entity_id
_entity_poly.type
_entity_poly.pdbx_seq_one_letter_code
_entity_poly.pdbx_strand_id
1 'polypeptide(L)'
;MSLTVHKKGTVKLIPVPEEQGLLLNNNEEVSSSTKSLEKVGDLKISTCRQLENIERENRLSAVLRLHSRGLNQEQIAQELRIDQSTVSRDLHLVQQESKKHVEKYMREDILLEYLRYLVGSNEITRTLWEMVQNKDTTRKEKMNAISLLMQMYDSRLQRLTAGPESFLNVKKSLSEIDLRKMAEVNPMLQARLNNKTLFGKDFSLFKGLKR
;
A
#
# COMPACT_ATOMS: atom_id res chain seq x y z
N MET A 1 -42.06 -3.93 45.38
CA MET A 1 -41.73 -5.35 45.18
C MET A 1 -42.81 -5.97 44.31
N SER A 2 -42.54 -6.19 43.03
CA SER A 2 -43.37 -7.03 42.15
C SER A 2 -42.45 -7.69 41.12
N LEU A 3 -42.35 -9.01 41.22
CA LEU A 3 -41.65 -9.91 40.31
C LEU A 3 -42.56 -10.24 39.13
N THR A 4 -42.02 -10.29 37.92
CA THR A 4 -42.59 -11.08 36.81
C THR A 4 -41.45 -11.54 35.91
N VAL A 5 -41.47 -12.83 35.59
CA VAL A 5 -40.41 -13.60 34.92
C VAL A 5 -41.00 -14.22 33.64
N HIS A 6 -40.12 -14.40 32.65
CA HIS A 6 -40.17 -15.27 31.46
C HIS A 6 -40.84 -14.78 30.16
N LYS A 7 -40.02 -14.66 29.11
CA LYS A 7 -39.95 -15.69 28.05
C LYS A 7 -38.67 -15.56 27.19
N LYS A 8 -37.94 -16.69 27.06
CA LYS A 8 -36.82 -16.92 26.14
C LYS A 8 -37.37 -17.17 24.72
N GLY A 9 -36.72 -16.60 23.70
CA GLY A 9 -36.97 -16.87 22.28
C GLY A 9 -35.70 -17.38 21.61
N THR A 10 -35.83 -18.51 20.92
CA THR A 10 -34.80 -19.44 20.46
C THR A 10 -34.25 -19.06 19.07
N VAL A 11 -32.93 -19.18 18.92
CA VAL A 11 -32.18 -19.03 17.65
C VAL A 11 -32.47 -20.22 16.74
N LYS A 12 -32.93 -19.97 15.50
CA LYS A 12 -33.05 -20.98 14.44
C LYS A 12 -31.77 -21.01 13.60
N LEU A 13 -31.05 -22.13 13.68
CA LEU A 13 -30.04 -22.57 12.71
C LEU A 13 -30.71 -22.93 11.39
N ILE A 14 -30.10 -22.53 10.27
CA ILE A 14 -30.42 -23.01 8.92
C ILE A 14 -29.23 -23.85 8.44
N PRO A 15 -29.44 -25.08 7.94
CA PRO A 15 -28.38 -26.05 7.65
C PRO A 15 -27.83 -25.94 6.22
N VAL A 16 -26.58 -26.41 6.10
CA VAL A 16 -25.78 -26.65 4.89
C VAL A 16 -26.41 -27.74 4.01
N PRO A 17 -26.38 -27.65 2.66
CA PRO A 17 -26.66 -28.79 1.80
C PRO A 17 -25.39 -29.57 1.45
N GLU A 18 -25.45 -30.87 1.75
CA GLU A 18 -24.52 -31.92 1.36
C GLU A 18 -24.57 -32.25 -0.13
N GLU A 19 -23.46 -32.82 -0.57
CA GLU A 19 -23.14 -33.36 -1.89
C GLU A 19 -24.14 -34.39 -2.40
N GLN A 20 -24.49 -34.32 -3.69
CA GLN A 20 -24.96 -35.48 -4.46
C GLN A 20 -24.41 -35.46 -5.89
N GLY A 21 -23.49 -36.41 -6.14
CA GLY A 21 -23.56 -37.34 -7.26
C GLY A 21 -23.51 -36.79 -8.69
N LEU A 22 -22.31 -36.76 -9.28
CA LEU A 22 -22.16 -36.82 -10.73
C LEU A 22 -21.56 -38.17 -11.13
N LEU A 23 -22.26 -38.78 -12.08
CA LEU A 23 -22.15 -40.16 -12.53
C LEU A 23 -20.79 -40.47 -13.19
N LEU A 24 -20.24 -41.61 -12.82
CA LEU A 24 -19.27 -42.35 -13.61
C LEU A 24 -19.94 -42.84 -14.89
N ASN A 25 -19.35 -42.53 -16.04
CA ASN A 25 -19.51 -43.33 -17.24
C ASN A 25 -18.12 -43.52 -17.86
N ASN A 26 -17.64 -44.76 -17.80
CA ASN A 26 -16.46 -45.23 -18.49
C ASN A 26 -16.80 -45.49 -19.95
N ASN A 27 -15.89 -45.15 -20.87
CA ASN A 27 -15.62 -45.91 -22.09
C ASN A 27 -14.18 -45.59 -22.55
N GLU A 28 -13.30 -46.54 -22.26
CA GLU A 28 -12.16 -47.04 -23.03
C GLU A 28 -12.40 -46.93 -24.57
N GLU A 29 -11.46 -46.74 -25.49
CA GLU A 29 -10.04 -47.10 -25.55
C GLU A 29 -9.39 -46.46 -26.82
N VAL A 30 -8.05 -46.28 -26.76
CA VAL A 30 -7.05 -46.52 -27.83
C VAL A 30 -6.79 -45.49 -28.95
N SER A 31 -5.56 -44.95 -28.86
CA SER A 31 -4.61 -44.60 -29.93
C SER A 31 -4.70 -43.25 -30.65
N SER A 32 -3.89 -42.30 -30.16
CA SER A 32 -2.83 -41.72 -31.00
C SER A 32 -1.75 -41.12 -30.11
N SER A 33 -0.79 -41.98 -29.75
CA SER A 33 0.49 -41.61 -29.14
C SER A 33 1.17 -40.52 -29.99
N THR A 34 1.41 -39.34 -29.40
CA THR A 34 2.53 -38.40 -29.68
C THR A 34 2.29 -36.98 -29.11
N LYS A 35 1.12 -36.63 -28.56
CA LYS A 35 0.85 -35.27 -28.00
C LYS A 35 1.07 -35.08 -26.49
N SER A 36 1.54 -36.11 -25.78
CA SER A 36 1.54 -36.14 -24.31
C SER A 36 2.84 -35.66 -23.64
N LEU A 37 3.91 -35.38 -24.39
CA LEU A 37 5.20 -35.00 -23.81
C LEU A 37 5.40 -33.49 -23.61
N GLU A 38 4.71 -32.62 -24.35
CA GLU A 38 4.91 -31.16 -24.25
C GLU A 38 4.18 -30.55 -23.04
N LYS A 39 2.97 -31.04 -22.71
CA LYS A 39 2.13 -30.46 -21.65
C LYS A 39 2.63 -30.68 -20.21
N VAL A 40 3.48 -31.69 -20.00
CA VAL A 40 4.10 -32.00 -18.69
C VAL A 40 5.34 -31.14 -18.45
N GLY A 41 6.03 -30.69 -19.51
CA GLY A 41 7.15 -29.76 -19.43
C GLY A 41 6.71 -28.39 -18.95
N ASP A 42 5.63 -27.85 -19.51
CA ASP A 42 5.14 -26.51 -19.19
C ASP A 42 4.66 -26.38 -17.73
N LEU A 43 4.00 -27.41 -17.19
CA LEU A 43 3.51 -27.39 -15.81
C LEU A 43 4.67 -27.42 -14.82
N LYS A 44 5.69 -28.27 -15.05
CA LYS A 44 6.89 -28.37 -14.19
C LYS A 44 7.73 -27.09 -14.23
N ILE A 45 7.86 -26.45 -15.39
CA ILE A 45 8.58 -25.18 -15.54
C ILE A 45 7.86 -24.05 -14.77
N SER A 46 6.52 -24.03 -14.79
CA SER A 46 5.74 -23.02 -14.05
C SER A 46 5.89 -23.15 -12.54
N THR A 47 5.86 -24.38 -12.01
CA THR A 47 6.00 -24.66 -10.58
C THR A 47 7.41 -24.39 -10.07
N CYS A 48 8.46 -24.73 -10.83
CA CYS A 48 9.85 -24.40 -10.47
C CYS A 48 10.08 -22.89 -10.35
N ARG A 49 9.56 -22.08 -11.30
CA ARG A 49 9.66 -20.62 -11.23
C ARG A 49 8.92 -20.02 -10.02
N GLN A 50 7.80 -20.61 -9.63
CA GLN A 50 7.05 -20.18 -8.44
C GLN A 50 7.83 -20.48 -7.15
N LEU A 51 8.44 -21.66 -7.05
CA LEU A 51 9.27 -22.03 -5.89
C LEU A 51 10.51 -21.13 -5.76
N GLU A 52 11.20 -20.85 -6.87
CA GLU A 52 12.34 -19.92 -6.89
C GLU A 52 11.96 -18.49 -6.43
N ASN A 53 10.74 -18.04 -6.75
CA ASN A 53 10.25 -16.75 -6.30
C ASN A 53 9.95 -16.74 -4.80
N ILE A 54 9.36 -17.81 -4.27
CA ILE A 54 9.07 -17.95 -2.84
C ILE A 54 10.37 -18.03 -2.03
N GLU A 55 11.36 -18.82 -2.49
CA GLU A 55 12.66 -18.91 -1.84
C GLU A 55 13.40 -17.56 -1.81
N ARG A 56 13.32 -16.81 -2.93
CA ARG A 56 13.86 -15.45 -3.00
C ARG A 56 13.17 -14.53 -2.00
N GLU A 57 11.85 -14.51 -1.94
CA GLU A 57 11.07 -13.66 -1.04
C GLU A 57 11.31 -14.00 0.45
N ASN A 58 11.40 -15.29 0.77
CA ASN A 58 11.79 -15.76 2.10
C ASN A 58 13.19 -15.29 2.49
N ARG A 59 14.13 -15.26 1.53
CA ARG A 59 15.48 -14.71 1.79
C ARG A 59 15.44 -13.20 1.98
N LEU A 60 14.75 -12.45 1.12
CA LEU A 60 14.62 -10.99 1.24
C LEU A 60 14.01 -10.58 2.58
N SER A 61 12.95 -11.25 3.01
CA SER A 61 12.31 -10.99 4.30
C SER A 61 13.24 -11.30 5.49
N ALA A 62 14.03 -12.38 5.41
CA ALA A 62 15.02 -12.70 6.43
C ALA A 62 16.17 -11.67 6.49
N VAL A 63 16.70 -11.27 5.33
CA VAL A 63 17.72 -10.20 5.22
C VAL A 63 17.21 -8.90 5.81
N LEU A 64 16.00 -8.48 5.43
CA LEU A 64 15.39 -7.24 5.93
C LEU A 64 15.18 -7.29 7.44
N ARG A 65 14.67 -8.41 7.97
CA ARG A 65 14.48 -8.62 9.41
C ARG A 65 15.78 -8.47 10.20
N LEU A 66 16.88 -9.03 9.71
CA LEU A 66 18.20 -8.93 10.36
C LEU A 66 18.78 -7.52 10.23
N HIS A 67 18.62 -6.89 9.07
CA HIS A 67 19.03 -5.50 8.85
C HIS A 67 18.28 -4.52 9.77
N SER A 68 16.97 -4.70 9.98
CA SER A 68 16.17 -3.90 10.92
C SER A 68 16.61 -4.06 12.39
N ARG A 69 17.29 -5.15 12.74
CA ARG A 69 17.91 -5.34 14.07
C ARG A 69 19.27 -4.64 14.20
N GLY A 70 19.76 -3.98 13.15
CA GLY A 70 21.01 -3.22 13.14
C GLY A 70 22.25 -4.06 12.80
N LEU A 71 22.10 -5.27 12.25
CA LEU A 71 23.23 -6.10 11.84
C LEU A 71 23.86 -5.56 10.55
N ASN A 72 25.19 -5.63 10.47
CA ASN A 72 25.93 -5.29 9.26
C ASN A 72 25.84 -6.40 8.21
N GLN A 73 26.06 -6.07 6.92
CA GLN A 73 25.92 -7.03 5.81
C GLN A 73 26.77 -8.30 5.96
N GLU A 74 27.98 -8.18 6.53
CA GLU A 74 28.86 -9.32 6.82
C GLU A 74 28.28 -10.25 7.89
N GLN A 75 27.68 -9.68 8.94
CA GLN A 75 27.03 -10.45 10.00
C GLN A 75 25.76 -11.14 9.50
N ILE A 76 25.00 -10.46 8.64
CA ILE A 76 23.82 -11.03 7.98
C ILE A 76 24.22 -12.19 7.07
N ALA A 77 25.32 -12.03 6.31
CA ALA A 77 25.87 -13.07 5.44
C ALA A 77 26.28 -14.32 6.22
N GLN A 78 26.94 -14.14 7.37
CA GLN A 78 27.32 -15.22 8.27
C GLN A 78 26.09 -15.94 8.86
N GLU A 79 25.11 -15.18 9.35
CA GLU A 79 23.88 -15.72 9.96
C GLU A 79 23.04 -16.54 8.95
N LEU A 80 22.91 -16.05 7.72
CA LEU A 80 22.13 -16.68 6.65
C LEU A 80 22.94 -17.68 5.80
N ARG A 81 24.25 -17.80 6.05
CA ARG A 81 25.20 -18.63 5.28
C ARG A 81 25.14 -18.36 3.77
N ILE A 82 25.06 -17.09 3.41
CA ILE A 82 25.07 -16.61 2.02
C ILE A 82 26.23 -15.65 1.81
N ASP A 83 26.60 -15.44 0.55
CA ASP A 83 27.66 -14.50 0.23
C ASP A 83 27.23 -13.05 0.49
N GLN A 84 28.17 -12.23 0.98
CA GLN A 84 27.92 -10.83 1.31
C GLN A 84 27.48 -10.01 0.08
N SER A 85 27.95 -10.36 -1.14
CA SER A 85 27.48 -9.73 -2.37
C SER A 85 26.01 -10.03 -2.67
N THR A 86 25.49 -11.16 -2.19
CA THR A 86 24.07 -11.53 -2.34
C THR A 86 23.21 -10.71 -1.39
N VAL A 87 23.64 -10.54 -0.13
CA VAL A 87 22.99 -9.63 0.84
C VAL A 87 22.95 -8.20 0.31
N SER A 88 24.06 -7.72 -0.26
CA SER A 88 24.15 -6.37 -0.82
C SER A 88 23.17 -6.16 -1.98
N ARG A 89 23.11 -7.10 -2.93
CA ARG A 89 22.15 -7.07 -4.04
C ARG A 89 20.71 -7.13 -3.56
N ASP A 90 20.40 -8.00 -2.60
CA ASP A 90 19.07 -8.16 -2.03
C ASP A 90 18.61 -6.87 -1.31
N LEU A 91 19.47 -6.23 -0.51
CA LEU A 91 19.19 -4.94 0.12
C LEU A 91 18.97 -3.83 -0.92
N HIS A 92 19.79 -3.79 -1.97
CA HIS A 92 19.63 -2.83 -3.05
C HIS A 92 18.30 -3.00 -3.81
N LEU A 93 17.92 -4.25 -4.09
CA LEU A 93 16.62 -4.58 -4.69
C LEU A 93 15.48 -4.09 -3.81
N VAL A 94 15.49 -4.39 -2.51
CA VAL A 94 14.46 -3.94 -1.56
C VAL A 94 14.38 -2.41 -1.52
N GLN A 95 15.50 -1.71 -1.52
CA GLN A 95 15.53 -0.25 -1.57
C GLN A 95 14.91 0.28 -2.87
N GLN A 96 15.24 -0.32 -4.00
CA GLN A 96 14.72 0.09 -5.30
C GLN A 96 13.21 -0.17 -5.42
N GLU A 97 12.73 -1.32 -4.95
CA GLU A 97 11.31 -1.65 -4.90
C GLU A 97 10.53 -0.75 -3.96
N SER A 98 11.09 -0.46 -2.79
CA SER A 98 10.52 0.50 -1.84
C SER A 98 10.40 1.89 -2.44
N LYS A 99 11.45 2.36 -3.14
CA LYS A 99 11.43 3.65 -3.85
C LYS A 99 10.33 3.68 -4.92
N LYS A 100 10.20 2.61 -5.71
CA LYS A 100 9.12 2.50 -6.72
C LYS A 100 7.74 2.50 -6.07
N HIS A 101 7.55 1.78 -4.98
CA HIS A 101 6.29 1.75 -4.23
C HIS A 101 5.92 3.13 -3.68
N VAL A 102 6.87 3.82 -3.04
CA VAL A 102 6.66 5.18 -2.54
C VAL A 102 6.34 6.13 -3.68
N GLU A 103 7.06 6.07 -4.80
CA GLU A 103 6.78 6.90 -5.97
C GLU A 103 5.39 6.64 -6.56
N LYS A 104 4.95 5.37 -6.62
CA LYS A 104 3.60 5.02 -7.08
C LYS A 104 2.55 5.58 -6.12
N TYR A 105 2.72 5.35 -4.82
CA TYR A 105 1.82 5.85 -3.78
C TYR A 105 1.70 7.39 -3.85
N MET A 106 2.82 8.09 -4.01
CA MET A 106 2.86 9.54 -4.15
C MET A 106 2.20 10.05 -5.44
N ARG A 107 2.21 9.28 -6.54
CA ARG A 107 1.61 9.69 -7.81
C ARG A 107 0.11 9.41 -7.89
N GLU A 108 -0.31 8.22 -7.49
CA GLU A 108 -1.62 7.67 -7.85
C GLU A 108 -2.50 7.46 -6.62
N ASP A 109 -1.99 6.75 -5.61
CA ASP A 109 -2.82 6.28 -4.49
C ASP A 109 -3.14 7.41 -3.49
N ILE A 110 -2.23 8.36 -3.28
CA ILE A 110 -2.43 9.46 -2.34
C ILE A 110 -3.62 10.36 -2.73
N LEU A 111 -3.85 10.54 -4.03
CA LEU A 111 -4.99 11.32 -4.53
C LEU A 111 -6.31 10.59 -4.25
N LEU A 112 -6.33 9.27 -4.40
CA LEU A 112 -7.49 8.46 -4.08
C LEU A 112 -7.80 8.46 -2.58
N GLU A 113 -6.78 8.33 -1.73
CA GLU A 113 -6.93 8.41 -0.27
C GLU A 113 -7.40 9.79 0.17
N TYR A 114 -6.89 10.86 -0.46
CA TYR A 114 -7.36 12.22 -0.21
C TYR A 114 -8.85 12.40 -0.57
N LEU A 115 -9.29 11.85 -1.70
CA LEU A 115 -10.70 11.85 -2.09
C LEU A 115 -11.56 11.06 -1.11
N ARG A 116 -11.12 9.87 -0.69
CA ARG A 116 -11.80 9.05 0.33
C ARG A 116 -11.93 9.81 1.64
N TYR A 117 -10.86 10.48 2.07
CA TYR A 117 -10.85 11.32 3.24
C TYR A 117 -11.87 12.47 3.13
N LEU A 118 -11.95 13.17 2.00
CA LEU A 118 -12.91 14.26 1.81
C LEU A 118 -14.36 13.78 1.91
N VAL A 119 -14.68 12.65 1.27
CA VAL A 119 -16.01 12.04 1.33
C VAL A 119 -16.34 11.59 2.75
N GLY A 120 -15.45 10.84 3.40
CA GLY A 120 -15.65 10.38 4.78
C GLY A 120 -15.76 11.55 5.78
N SER A 121 -14.96 12.60 5.59
CA SER A 121 -15.04 13.82 6.40
C SER A 121 -16.41 14.50 6.26
N ASN A 122 -16.99 14.53 5.05
CA ASN A 122 -18.33 15.09 4.84
C ASN A 122 -19.40 14.26 5.56
N GLU A 123 -19.34 12.93 5.48
CA GLU A 123 -20.29 12.03 6.14
C GLU A 123 -20.23 12.14 7.67
N ILE A 124 -19.02 12.20 8.24
CA ILE A 124 -18.83 12.45 9.68
C ILE A 124 -19.43 13.79 10.08
N THR A 125 -19.15 14.85 9.32
CA THR A 125 -19.69 16.20 9.59
C THR A 125 -21.22 16.19 9.55
N ARG A 126 -21.82 15.50 8.57
CA ARG A 126 -23.27 15.35 8.45
C ARG A 126 -23.86 14.62 9.66
N THR A 127 -23.28 13.48 10.04
CA THR A 127 -23.74 12.67 11.18
C THR A 127 -23.70 13.50 12.48
N LEU A 128 -22.63 14.26 12.70
CA LEU A 128 -22.52 15.15 13.86
C LEU A 128 -23.60 16.24 13.85
N TRP A 129 -23.90 16.83 12.69
CA TRP A 129 -24.99 17.79 12.56
C TRP A 129 -26.37 17.18 12.84
N GLU A 130 -26.61 15.94 12.41
CA GLU A 130 -27.84 15.20 12.72
C GLU A 130 -27.96 14.94 14.23
N MET A 131 -26.87 14.58 14.92
CA MET A 131 -26.84 14.42 16.37
C MET A 131 -27.17 15.73 17.12
N VAL A 132 -26.67 16.86 16.63
CA VAL A 132 -26.94 18.19 17.22
C VAL A 132 -28.41 18.58 17.06
N GLN A 133 -28.99 18.30 15.90
CA GLN A 133 -30.38 18.65 15.57
C GLN A 133 -31.41 17.70 16.21
N ASN A 134 -31.00 16.47 16.54
CA ASN A 134 -31.89 15.50 17.18
C ASN A 134 -32.38 16.02 18.56
N LYS A 135 -33.68 15.90 18.81
CA LYS A 135 -34.34 16.37 20.03
C LYS A 135 -34.08 15.46 21.22
N ASP A 136 -33.82 14.18 20.98
CA ASP A 136 -33.61 13.16 22.01
C ASP A 136 -32.19 13.15 22.58
N THR A 137 -31.26 13.87 21.93
CA THR A 137 -29.85 13.95 22.33
C THR A 137 -29.66 14.86 23.54
N THR A 138 -28.88 14.41 24.52
CA THR A 138 -28.59 15.16 25.74
C THR A 138 -27.80 16.44 25.42
N ARG A 139 -28.01 17.53 26.17
CA ARG A 139 -27.25 18.80 26.02
C ARG A 139 -25.73 18.58 26.01
N LYS A 140 -25.23 17.65 26.84
CA LYS A 140 -23.80 17.29 26.90
C LYS A 140 -23.31 16.66 25.61
N GLU A 141 -24.09 15.75 25.02
CA GLU A 141 -23.76 15.09 23.75
C GLU A 141 -23.78 16.08 22.59
N LYS A 142 -24.72 17.02 22.58
CA LYS A 142 -24.76 18.13 21.61
C LYS A 142 -23.50 19.00 21.71
N MET A 143 -23.10 19.35 22.93
CA MET A 143 -21.90 20.15 23.16
C MET A 143 -20.63 19.42 22.68
N ASN A 144 -20.55 18.11 22.95
CA ASN A 144 -19.46 17.27 22.45
C ASN A 144 -19.46 17.19 20.91
N ALA A 145 -20.62 17.00 20.29
CA ALA A 145 -20.76 16.95 18.84
C ALA A 145 -20.34 18.27 18.17
N ILE A 146 -20.72 19.42 18.74
CA ILE A 146 -20.29 20.75 18.27
C ILE A 146 -18.77 20.93 18.42
N SER A 147 -18.19 20.46 19.53
CA SER A 147 -16.73 20.52 19.73
C SER A 147 -15.98 19.69 18.69
N LEU A 148 -16.46 18.47 18.41
CA LEU A 148 -15.91 17.60 17.37
C LEU A 148 -16.08 18.20 15.96
N LEU A 149 -17.22 18.84 15.68
CA LEU A 149 -17.43 19.58 14.42
C LEU A 149 -16.37 20.67 14.24
N MET A 150 -16.08 21.45 15.29
CA MET A 150 -15.06 22.49 15.24
C MET A 150 -13.67 21.92 14.91
N GLN A 151 -13.30 20.80 15.56
CA GLN A 151 -12.03 20.10 15.30
C GLN A 151 -11.95 19.55 13.87
N MET A 152 -13.06 19.04 13.33
CA MET A 152 -13.13 18.55 11.96
C MET A 152 -12.97 19.67 10.93
N TYR A 153 -13.55 20.85 11.17
CA TYR A 153 -13.36 22.01 10.30
C TYR A 153 -11.93 22.53 10.34
N ASP A 154 -11.32 22.63 11.52
CA ASP A 154 -9.92 23.04 11.66
C ASP A 154 -8.98 22.04 10.96
N SER A 155 -9.15 20.75 11.22
CA SER A 155 -8.35 19.69 10.57
C SER A 155 -8.53 19.67 9.04
N ARG A 156 -9.74 19.93 8.55
CA ARG A 156 -10.02 20.05 7.11
C ARG A 156 -9.32 21.28 6.51
N LEU A 157 -9.40 22.42 7.19
CA LEU A 157 -8.75 23.64 6.76
C LEU A 157 -7.23 23.47 6.73
N GLN A 158 -6.63 22.91 7.78
CA GLN A 158 -5.20 22.59 7.85
C GLN A 158 -4.76 21.65 6.72
N ARG A 159 -5.56 20.64 6.36
CA ARG A 159 -5.22 19.78 5.21
C ARG A 159 -5.30 20.51 3.87
N LEU A 160 -6.23 21.45 3.72
CA LEU A 160 -6.34 22.30 2.52
C LEU A 160 -5.22 23.35 2.43
N THR A 161 -4.78 23.90 3.57
CA THR A 161 -3.80 25.01 3.62
C THR A 161 -2.35 24.55 3.86
N ALA A 162 -2.13 23.54 4.69
CA ALA A 162 -0.82 23.05 5.12
C ALA A 162 -0.42 21.71 4.47
N GLY A 163 -1.27 21.10 3.65
CA GLY A 163 -1.05 19.75 3.13
C GLY A 163 0.27 19.58 2.32
N PRO A 164 1.16 18.65 2.73
CA PRO A 164 2.16 18.04 1.84
C PRO A 164 1.53 17.45 0.56
N GLU A 165 0.22 17.16 0.64
CA GLU A 165 -0.65 16.61 -0.39
C GLU A 165 -1.34 17.64 -1.30
N SER A 166 -1.05 18.95 -1.18
CA SER A 166 -1.47 19.83 -2.27
C SER A 166 -0.85 19.29 -3.56
N PHE A 167 -1.65 19.10 -4.60
CA PHE A 167 -1.18 18.68 -5.93
C PHE A 167 0.10 19.43 -6.36
N LEU A 168 0.27 20.68 -5.91
CA LEU A 168 1.49 21.48 -6.08
C LEU A 168 2.74 20.89 -5.38
N ASN A 169 2.64 20.45 -4.13
CA ASN A 169 3.77 19.92 -3.36
C ASN A 169 4.17 18.51 -3.81
N VAL A 170 3.20 17.64 -4.09
CA VAL A 170 3.46 16.32 -4.68
C VAL A 170 4.10 16.47 -6.06
N LYS A 171 3.57 17.36 -6.92
CA LYS A 171 4.18 17.67 -8.22
C LYS A 171 5.59 18.24 -8.08
N LYS A 172 5.83 19.08 -7.07
CA LYS A 172 7.17 19.60 -6.76
C LYS A 172 8.12 18.50 -6.32
N SER A 173 7.72 17.64 -5.39
CA SER A 173 8.51 16.49 -4.92
C SER A 173 8.78 15.49 -6.04
N LEU A 174 7.79 15.19 -6.90
CA LEU A 174 7.97 14.37 -8.09
C LEU A 174 8.94 15.01 -9.08
N SER A 175 8.79 16.31 -9.35
CA SER A 175 9.72 17.04 -10.22
C SER A 175 11.14 17.08 -9.66
N GLU A 176 11.30 17.11 -8.33
CA GLU A 176 12.60 17.05 -7.67
C GLU A 176 13.21 15.65 -7.76
N ILE A 177 12.41 14.59 -7.59
CA ILE A 177 12.83 13.20 -7.77
C ILE A 177 13.27 12.95 -9.22
N ASP A 178 12.48 13.42 -10.19
CA ASP A 178 12.79 13.29 -11.61
C ASP A 178 14.06 14.08 -11.97
N LEU A 179 14.24 15.28 -11.40
CA LEU A 179 15.47 16.06 -11.58
C LEU A 179 16.69 15.34 -11.00
N ARG A 180 16.57 14.69 -9.84
CA ARG A 180 17.65 13.89 -9.23
C ARG A 180 18.02 12.69 -10.11
N LYS A 181 17.02 11.97 -10.64
CA LYS A 181 17.25 10.87 -11.60
C LYS A 181 17.96 11.35 -12.87
N MET A 182 17.58 12.52 -13.40
CA MET A 182 18.25 13.12 -14.56
C MET A 182 19.68 13.59 -14.23
N ALA A 183 19.93 14.03 -13.00
CA ALA A 183 21.25 14.41 -12.53
C ALA A 183 22.18 13.21 -12.27
N GLU A 184 21.64 12.05 -11.87
CA GLU A 184 22.38 10.80 -11.76
C GLU A 184 22.92 10.34 -13.13
N VAL A 185 22.18 10.63 -14.22
CA VAL A 185 22.57 10.30 -15.59
C VAL A 185 23.47 11.38 -16.23
N ASN A 186 23.45 12.61 -15.72
CA ASN A 186 24.18 13.74 -16.30
C ASN A 186 25.13 14.41 -15.29
N PRO A 187 26.47 14.24 -15.44
CA PRO A 187 27.45 14.72 -14.45
C PRO A 187 27.46 16.25 -14.31
N MET A 188 27.07 17.00 -15.35
CA MET A 188 26.95 18.47 -15.29
C MET A 188 25.76 18.93 -14.42
N LEU A 189 24.66 18.17 -14.43
CA LEU A 189 23.49 18.46 -13.59
C LEU A 189 23.76 18.10 -12.12
N GLN A 190 24.52 17.03 -11.88
CA GLN A 190 24.97 16.62 -10.55
C GLN A 190 25.81 17.72 -9.87
N ALA A 191 26.78 18.29 -10.59
CA ALA A 191 27.63 19.39 -10.09
C ALA A 191 26.80 20.66 -9.77
N ARG A 192 25.79 20.98 -10.59
CA ARG A 192 24.87 22.11 -10.34
C ARG A 192 23.96 21.90 -9.13
N LEU A 193 23.51 20.67 -8.87
CA LEU A 193 22.68 20.32 -7.73
C LEU A 193 23.45 20.46 -6.41
N ASN A 194 24.70 19.99 -6.39
CA ASN A 194 25.58 20.07 -5.22
C ASN A 194 25.94 21.51 -4.83
N ASN A 195 25.95 22.45 -5.79
CA ASN A 195 26.23 23.86 -5.53
C ASN A 195 24.98 24.67 -5.07
N LYS A 196 23.76 24.15 -5.27
CA LYS A 196 22.51 24.85 -4.91
C LYS A 196 22.16 24.83 -3.42
N THR A 197 22.81 24.01 -2.60
CA THR A 197 22.64 24.07 -1.13
C THR A 197 23.25 25.33 -0.50
N LEU A 198 24.01 26.14 -1.25
CA LEU A 198 24.63 27.38 -0.76
C LEU A 198 23.89 28.67 -1.12
N PHE A 199 22.94 28.67 -2.06
CA PHE A 199 22.13 29.86 -2.36
C PHE A 199 20.65 29.48 -2.49
N GLY A 200 19.88 29.98 -1.53
CA GLY A 200 18.49 29.62 -1.32
C GLY A 200 17.57 29.91 -2.50
N LYS A 201 16.48 29.11 -2.53
CA LYS A 201 15.19 29.35 -3.20
C LYS A 201 15.28 30.09 -4.53
N ASP A 202 15.25 29.35 -5.64
CA ASP A 202 14.38 29.64 -6.78
C ASP A 202 14.36 28.48 -7.78
N PHE A 203 13.20 27.80 -7.87
CA PHE A 203 12.87 26.88 -8.95
C PHE A 203 12.01 27.63 -9.97
N SER A 204 12.64 28.49 -10.75
CA SER A 204 11.99 29.29 -11.81
C SER A 204 12.69 29.14 -13.17
N LEU A 205 13.27 27.97 -13.47
CA LEU A 205 14.13 27.81 -14.66
C LEU A 205 13.71 26.77 -15.72
N PHE A 206 12.46 26.28 -15.70
CA PHE A 206 11.94 25.41 -16.78
C PHE A 206 10.61 25.88 -17.38
N LYS A 207 10.43 27.20 -17.51
CA LYS A 207 9.48 27.77 -18.48
C LYS A 207 10.27 28.36 -19.64
N GLY A 208 10.59 27.54 -20.64
CA GLY A 208 11.23 28.05 -21.85
C GLY A 208 12.04 27.02 -22.62
N LEU A 209 11.41 25.94 -23.07
CA LEU A 209 11.92 25.20 -24.22
C LEU A 209 10.73 24.67 -25.04
N LYS A 210 10.05 25.60 -25.71
CA LYS A 210 9.31 25.32 -26.94
C LYS A 210 10.11 25.94 -28.08
N ARG A 211 10.73 25.09 -28.89
CA ARG A 211 10.77 25.14 -30.35
C ARG A 211 11.42 23.88 -30.86
#